data_AF-A0A441UQX4-F1
#
_entry.id   AF-A0A441UQX4-F1
#
_cell.length_a   1.000
_cell.length_b   1.000
_cell.length_c   1.000
_cell.angle_alpha   90.00
_cell.angle_beta   90.00
_cell.angle_gamma   90.00
#
_symmetry.space_group_name_H-M   'P 1'
#
loop_
_entity.id
_entity.type
_entity.pdbx_description
1 polymer ?
#
loop_
_entity_poly.entity_id
_entity_poly.type
_entity_poly.pdbx_seq_one_letter_code
_entity_poly.pdbx_strand_id
1 'polypeptide(L)'
;MGVYLDKGKVKVLTRNLHDWTDRFPTIVKAVAELDAVGAMIDGEAFVADEKGLSHFSSLQQALGRGGRRHDIMLAVLDLLKFNGEDLRDRPLMADL
;
A
#
# COMPACT_ATOMS: atom_id res chain seq x y z
N MET A 1 -5.36 -3.03 -2.95
CA MET A 1 -5.53 -2.37 -1.63
C MET A 1 -5.25 -0.90 -1.85
N GLY A 2 -6.17 -0.02 -1.47
CA GLY A 2 -6.00 1.41 -1.70
C GLY A 2 -5.19 2.06 -0.58
N VAL A 3 -4.11 2.76 -0.94
CA VAL A 3 -3.33 3.58 -0.01
C VAL A 3 -3.43 5.04 -0.42
N TYR A 4 -3.86 5.87 0.53
CA TYR A 4 -4.20 7.27 0.28
C TYR A 4 -3.29 8.14 1.13
N LEU A 5 -2.54 9.03 0.48
CA LEU A 5 -1.76 10.07 1.10
C LEU A 5 -2.46 11.41 0.93
N ASP A 6 -2.61 12.16 2.02
CA ASP A 6 -3.03 13.56 2.01
C ASP A 6 -2.24 14.32 3.08
N LYS A 7 -1.34 15.21 2.64
CA LYS A 7 -0.54 16.09 3.50
C LYS A 7 0.14 15.34 4.66
N GLY A 8 0.84 14.25 4.34
CA GLY A 8 1.55 13.41 5.30
C GLY A 8 0.66 12.46 6.12
N LYS A 9 -0.66 12.49 5.95
CA LYS A 9 -1.58 11.52 6.57
C LYS A 9 -1.86 10.39 5.60
N VAL A 10 -1.71 9.15 6.07
CA VAL A 10 -1.93 7.96 5.26
C VAL A 10 -3.15 7.20 5.76
N LYS A 11 -3.97 6.72 4.82
CA LYS A 11 -4.99 5.70 5.06
C LYS A 11 -4.76 4.47 4.20
N VAL A 12 -5.01 3.30 4.78
CA VAL A 12 -4.97 2.03 4.05
C VAL A 12 -6.36 1.41 4.06
N LEU A 13 -7.00 1.31 2.90
CA LEU A 13 -8.34 0.77 2.75
C LEU A 13 -8.34 -0.56 2.01
N THR A 14 -9.06 -1.53 2.57
CA THR A 14 -9.34 -2.80 1.87
C THR A 14 -10.19 -2.56 0.61
N ARG A 15 -10.34 -3.60 -0.23
CA ARG A 15 -11.22 -3.57 -1.41
C ARG A 15 -12.67 -3.16 -1.08
N ASN A 16 -13.14 -3.51 0.12
CA ASN A 16 -14.49 -3.17 0.61
C ASN A 16 -14.50 -1.90 1.47
N LEU A 17 -13.48 -1.04 1.35
CA LEU A 17 -13.37 0.26 2.02
C LEU A 17 -13.28 0.24 3.55
N HIS A 18 -13.01 -0.91 4.17
CA HIS A 18 -12.65 -0.94 5.59
C HIS A 18 -11.29 -0.27 5.81
N ASP A 19 -11.23 0.64 6.79
CA ASP A 19 -10.00 1.30 7.22
C ASP A 19 -9.14 0.33 8.04
N TRP A 20 -8.02 -0.07 7.46
CA TRP A 20 -7.04 -0.98 8.04
C TRP A 20 -5.70 -0.28 8.29
N THR A 21 -5.68 1.05 8.40
CA THR A 21 -4.46 1.85 8.59
C THR A 21 -3.58 1.29 9.72
N ASP A 22 -4.16 0.99 10.90
CA ASP A 22 -3.43 0.44 12.06
C ASP A 22 -2.93 -1.01 11.88
N ARG A 23 -3.35 -1.69 10.81
CA ARG A 23 -2.90 -3.05 10.49
C ARG A 23 -1.61 -3.05 9.66
N PHE A 24 -1.24 -1.92 9.04
CA PHE A 24 -0.12 -1.82 8.10
C PHE A 24 0.85 -0.68 8.45
N PRO A 25 1.46 -0.69 9.65
CA PRO A 25 2.26 0.43 10.13
C PRO A 25 3.50 0.74 9.27
N THR A 26 4.11 -0.28 8.65
CA THR A 26 5.26 -0.10 7.75
C THR A 26 4.88 0.58 6.44
N ILE A 27 3.76 0.19 5.85
CA ILE A 27 3.20 0.83 4.64
C ILE A 27 2.84 2.29 4.94
N VAL A 28 2.16 2.53 6.08
CA VAL A 28 1.81 3.89 6.52
C VAL A 28 3.05 4.78 6.64
N LYS A 29 4.10 4.29 7.31
CA LYS A 29 5.34 5.03 7.47
C LYS A 29 6.00 5.32 6.12
N ALA A 30 6.19 4.30 5.29
CA ALA A 30 6.86 4.44 4.00
C ALA A 30 6.13 5.42 3.06
N VAL A 31 4.79 5.36 3.01
CA VAL A 31 4.00 6.25 2.15
C VAL A 31 3.98 7.68 2.69
N ALA A 32 4.01 7.88 4.01
CA ALA A 32 4.09 9.22 4.61
C ALA A 32 5.42 9.93 4.32
N GLU A 33 6.48 9.19 3.96
CA GLU A 33 7.81 9.70 3.61
C GLU A 33 7.97 10.04 2.12
N LEU A 34 6.96 9.75 1.28
CA LEU A 34 6.99 10.12 -0.14
C LEU A 34 7.01 11.64 -0.31
N ASP A 35 7.79 12.12 -1.28
CA ASP A 35 7.79 13.52 -1.70
C ASP A 35 6.54 13.85 -2.55
N ALA A 36 5.39 13.79 -1.88
CA ALA A 36 4.09 14.03 -2.47
C ALA A 36 3.16 14.70 -1.45
N VAL A 37 2.41 15.70 -1.91
CA VAL A 37 1.36 16.36 -1.12
C VAL A 37 0.11 15.48 -1.06
N GLY A 38 -0.15 14.69 -2.10
CA GLY A 38 -1.22 13.70 -2.09
C GLY A 38 -1.06 12.62 -3.15
N ALA A 39 -1.49 11.41 -2.83
CA ALA A 39 -1.43 10.27 -3.75
C ALA A 39 -2.56 9.27 -3.49
N MET A 40 -2.99 8.56 -4.53
CA MET A 40 -3.85 7.39 -4.43
C MET A 40 -3.18 6.22 -5.14
N ILE A 41 -2.73 5.25 -4.36
CA ILE A 41 -1.94 4.11 -4.79
C ILE A 41 -2.81 2.86 -4.70
N ASP A 42 -2.78 2.01 -5.72
CA ASP A 42 -3.29 0.64 -5.61
C ASP A 42 -2.12 -0.35 -5.57
N GLY A 43 -2.24 -1.36 -4.71
CA GLY A 43 -1.22 -2.37 -4.53
C GLY A 43 -1.67 -3.58 -3.73
N GLU A 44 -0.83 -4.60 -3.66
CA GLU A 44 -1.10 -5.84 -2.94
C GLU A 44 -0.19 -5.95 -1.72
N ALA A 45 -0.78 -6.19 -0.54
CA ALA A 45 0.00 -6.46 0.66
C ALA A 45 0.51 -7.90 0.63
N PHE A 46 1.77 -8.11 1.01
CA PHE A 46 2.34 -9.45 1.08
C PHE A 46 3.42 -9.54 2.16
N VAL A 47 3.79 -10.78 2.48
CA VAL A 47 4.99 -11.10 3.27
C VAL A 47 5.83 -12.04 2.41
N ALA A 48 7.10 -11.70 2.21
CA ALA A 48 8.06 -12.56 1.51
C ALA A 48 8.74 -13.53 2.48
N ASP A 49 9.00 -14.75 2.02
CA ASP A 49 9.92 -15.68 2.69
C ASP A 49 11.39 -15.35 2.38
N GLU A 50 12.33 -16.13 2.91
CA GLU A 50 13.77 -15.96 2.71
C GLU A 50 14.21 -16.07 1.24
N LYS A 51 13.37 -16.64 0.37
CA LYS A 51 13.62 -16.75 -1.07
C LYS A 51 12.92 -15.64 -1.87
N GLY A 52 12.25 -14.71 -1.19
CA GLY A 52 11.50 -13.62 -1.81
C GLY A 52 10.10 -14.03 -2.29
N LEU A 53 9.63 -15.25 -1.99
CA LEU A 53 8.32 -15.71 -2.44
C LEU A 53 7.22 -15.28 -1.48
N SER A 54 6.12 -14.80 -2.03
CA SER A 54 4.94 -14.43 -1.24
C SER A 54 4.03 -15.63 -1.01
N HIS A 55 3.54 -15.77 0.22
CA HIS A 55 2.54 -16.78 0.59
C HIS A 55 1.36 -16.11 1.28
N PHE A 56 0.15 -16.39 0.82
CA PHE A 56 -1.07 -15.80 1.39
C PHE A 56 -1.24 -16.12 2.89
N SER A 57 -0.90 -17.34 3.29
CA SER A 57 -0.94 -17.77 4.70
C SER A 57 0.00 -16.96 5.60
N SER A 58 1.16 -16.53 5.09
CA SER A 58 2.11 -15.68 5.82
C SER A 58 1.52 -14.31 6.11
N LEU A 59 0.82 -13.71 5.15
CA LEU A 59 0.10 -12.45 5.36
C LEU A 59 -1.01 -12.61 6.43
N GLN A 60 -1.78 -13.69 6.37
CA GLN A 60 -2.82 -13.95 7.38
C GLN A 60 -2.24 -14.09 8.79
N GLN A 61 -1.10 -14.78 8.93
CA GLN A 61 -0.39 -14.91 10.21
C GLN A 61 0.14 -13.56 10.71
N ALA A 62 0.73 -12.74 9.82
CA ALA A 62 1.25 -11.42 10.17
C ALA A 62 0.13 -10.46 10.64
N LEU A 63 -1.06 -10.54 10.04
CA LEU A 63 -2.23 -9.74 10.42
C LEU A 63 -2.92 -10.21 11.71
N GLY A 64 -2.75 -11.49 12.06
CA GLY A 64 -3.36 -12.15 13.22
C GLY A 64 -2.96 -11.54 14.58
N ARG A 65 -3.61 -12.01 15.65
CA ARG A 65 -3.31 -11.56 17.02
C ARG A 65 -1.88 -11.96 17.39
N GLY A 66 -1.05 -10.98 17.75
CA GLY A 66 0.37 -11.20 18.04
C GLY A 66 1.25 -11.42 16.79
N GLY A 67 0.69 -11.24 15.59
CA GLY A 67 1.41 -11.36 14.32
C GLY A 67 2.42 -10.23 14.10
N ARG A 68 3.39 -10.48 13.21
CA ARG A 68 4.46 -9.54 12.86
C ARG A 68 4.04 -8.61 11.71
N ARG A 69 3.19 -7.64 12.02
CA ARG A 69 2.69 -6.66 11.02
C ARG A 69 3.79 -5.83 10.35
N HIS A 70 4.97 -5.74 10.96
CA HIS A 70 6.14 -5.05 10.42
C HIS A 70 6.81 -5.81 9.27
N ASP A 71 6.53 -7.10 9.09
CA ASP A 71 7.03 -7.88 7.97
C ASP A 71 6.19 -7.66 6.69
N ILE A 72 5.06 -6.96 6.81
CA ILE A 72 4.15 -6.75 5.68
C ILE A 72 4.70 -5.65 4.78
N MET A 73 4.81 -5.98 3.50
CA MET A 73 5.23 -5.11 2.41
C MET A 73 4.05 -4.80 1.48
N LEU A 74 4.20 -3.77 0.65
CA LEU A 74 3.25 -3.43 -0.42
C LEU A 74 3.93 -3.58 -1.77
N ALA A 75 3.37 -4.41 -2.65
CA ALA A 75 3.68 -4.36 -4.07
C ALA A 75 2.78 -3.30 -4.70
N VAL A 76 3.34 -2.17 -5.11
CA VAL A 76 2.59 -1.11 -5.81
C VAL A 76 2.34 -1.54 -7.24
N LEU A 77 1.09 -1.46 -7.67
CA LEU A 77 0.64 -1.89 -9.00
C LEU A 77 0.23 -0.71 -9.88
N ASP A 78 -0.45 0.28 -9.29
CA ASP A 78 -0.96 1.44 -10.02
C ASP A 78 -0.91 2.71 -9.16
N LEU A 79 -0.76 3.86 -9.82
CA LEU A 79 -0.81 5.19 -9.23
C LEU A 79 -1.98 5.96 -9.86
N LEU A 80 -3.09 6.04 -9.15
CA LEU A 80 -4.35 6.55 -9.67
C LEU A 80 -4.46 8.07 -9.55
N LYS A 81 -3.80 8.67 -8.55
CA LYS A 81 -3.70 10.12 -8.36
C LYS A 81 -2.35 10.51 -7.81
N PHE A 82 -1.83 11.66 -8.22
CA PHE A 82 -0.58 12.21 -7.72
C PHE A 82 -0.62 13.75 -7.72
N ASN A 83 -0.37 14.37 -6.57
CA ASN A 83 -0.30 15.83 -6.38
C ASN A 83 -1.45 16.64 -7.04
N GLY A 84 -2.67 16.09 -6.95
CA GLY A 84 -3.89 16.73 -7.48
C GLY A 84 -4.24 16.34 -8.91
N GLU A 85 -3.36 15.64 -9.63
CA GLU A 85 -3.65 15.07 -10.95
C GLU A 85 -4.38 13.72 -10.80
N ASP A 86 -5.40 13.51 -11.65
CA ASP A 86 -6.06 12.22 -11.83
C ASP A 86 -5.39 11.47 -12.98
N LEU A 87 -4.82 10.31 -12.69
CA LEU A 87 -4.00 9.54 -13.63
C LEU A 87 -4.77 8.36 -14.22
N ARG A 88 -6.03 8.13 -13.83
CA ARG A 88 -6.79 6.93 -14.22
C ARG A 88 -7.05 6.79 -15.72
N ASP A 89 -7.03 7.91 -16.45
CA ASP A 89 -7.19 7.93 -17.91
C ASP A 89 -5.84 7.92 -18.64
N ARG A 90 -4.71 7.88 -17.91
CA ARG A 90 -3.36 7.76 -18.47
C ARG A 90 -3.04 6.28 -18.74
N PRO A 91 -2.18 5.98 -19.73
CA PRO A 91 -1.65 4.64 -19.88
C PRO A 91 -0.80 4.25 -18.66
N LEU A 92 -0.82 2.97 -18.30
CA LEU A 92 -0.01 2.44 -17.18
C LEU A 92 1.49 2.69 -17.38
N MET A 93 1.95 2.56 -18.63
CA MET A 93 3.30 2.92 -19.04
C MET A 93 3.23 4.24 -19.79
N ALA A 94 3.97 5.23 -19.33
CA ALA A 94 4.21 6.42 -20.13
C ALA A 94 5.22 6.08 -21.24
N ASP A 95 4.99 6.59 -22.44
CA ASP A 95 6.02 6.58 -23.48
C ASP A 95 7.18 7.46 -22.99
N LEU A 96 8.38 6.88 -22.86
CA LEU A 96 9.63 7.56 -22.52
C LEU A 96 10.30 8.14 -23.77
#